data_AF-A0A6G2XF69-F1
#
_entry.id   AF-A0A6G2XF69-F1
#
_cell.length_a   1.000
_cell.length_b   1.000
_cell.length_c   1.000
_cell.angle_alpha   90.00
_cell.angle_beta   90.00
_cell.angle_gamma   90.00
#
_symmetry.space_group_name_H-M   'P 1'
#
loop_
_entity.id
_entity.type
_entity.pdbx_description
1 polymer ?
#
loop_
_entity_poly.entity_id
_entity_poly.type
_entity_poly.pdbx_seq_one_letter_code
_entity_poly.pdbx_strand_id
1 'polypeptide(L)'
;MVTKDEAVAAAARHLKTEAYPDRAASVVMLPDTAIEFTYGWSVCFDFKEHIETGDLARAPFSAVVVVPHDGTPAHIPPTYLSVARYMDMCAAGDWPPGKGH
;
A
#
# COMPACT_ATOMS: atom_id res chain seq x y z
N MET A 1 9.28 -12.88 8.92
CA MET A 1 9.22 -12.18 7.62
C MET A 1 7.92 -12.58 6.96
N VAL A 2 7.09 -11.61 6.61
CA VAL A 2 5.78 -11.83 5.96
C VAL A 2 6.04 -12.27 4.51
N THR A 3 5.36 -13.33 4.05
CA THR A 3 5.44 -13.79 2.66
C THR A 3 4.70 -12.84 1.71
N LYS A 4 4.98 -12.94 0.41
CA LYS A 4 4.27 -12.15 -0.62
C LYS A 4 2.74 -12.32 -0.52
N ASP A 5 2.25 -13.55 -0.37
CA ASP A 5 0.81 -13.82 -0.33
C ASP A 5 0.15 -13.27 0.94
N GLU A 6 0.82 -13.40 2.08
CA GLU A 6 0.36 -12.79 3.33
C GLU A 6 0.35 -11.25 3.24
N ALA A 7 1.34 -10.65 2.57
CA ALA A 7 1.37 -9.22 2.32
C ALA A 7 0.21 -8.77 1.43
N VAL A 8 -0.05 -9.48 0.33
CA VAL A 8 -1.20 -9.20 -0.56
C VAL A 8 -2.52 -9.32 0.21
N ALA A 9 -2.68 -10.35 1.04
CA ALA A 9 -3.87 -10.55 1.86
C ALA A 9 -4.06 -9.44 2.92
N ALA A 10 -2.97 -9.03 3.59
CA ALA A 10 -2.99 -7.95 4.56
C ALA A 10 -3.31 -6.59 3.91
N ALA A 11 -2.73 -6.31 2.74
CA ALA A 11 -3.03 -5.10 1.96
C ALA A 11 -4.50 -5.07 1.52
N ALA A 12 -5.02 -6.20 1.00
CA ALA A 12 -6.42 -6.33 0.62
C ALA A 12 -7.35 -6.09 1.81
N ARG A 13 -7.02 -6.64 2.98
CA ARG A 13 -7.79 -6.44 4.20
C ARG A 13 -7.84 -4.96 4.56
N HIS A 14 -6.68 -4.30 4.68
CA HIS A 14 -6.60 -2.87 5.02
C HIS A 14 -7.43 -2.00 4.05
N LEU A 15 -7.31 -2.24 2.74
CA LEU A 15 -8.08 -1.50 1.75
C LEU A 15 -9.59 -1.71 1.92
N LYS A 16 -10.04 -2.93 2.20
CA LYS A 16 -11.46 -3.28 2.28
C LYS A 16 -12.11 -2.92 3.61
N THR A 17 -11.33 -2.75 4.68
CA THR A 17 -11.89 -2.51 6.02
C THR A 17 -11.64 -1.09 6.53
N GLU A 18 -10.56 -0.45 6.09
CA GLU A 18 -10.12 0.84 6.64
C GLU A 18 -10.05 1.93 5.58
N ALA A 19 -9.31 1.71 4.48
CA ALA A 19 -9.08 2.78 3.50
C ALA A 19 -10.28 3.02 2.58
N TYR A 20 -10.97 1.96 2.14
CA TYR A 20 -12.10 2.03 1.20
C TYR A 20 -13.23 1.04 1.54
N PRO A 21 -13.80 1.09 2.76
CA PRO A 21 -14.87 0.17 3.16
C PRO A 21 -16.09 0.22 2.23
N ASP A 22 -16.47 1.42 1.79
CA ASP A 22 -17.62 1.62 0.89
C ASP A 22 -17.36 1.09 -0.54
N ARG A 23 -16.10 0.79 -0.88
CA ARG A 23 -15.69 0.26 -2.19
C ARG A 23 -15.00 -1.10 -2.06
N ALA A 24 -15.22 -1.83 -0.96
CA ALA A 24 -14.52 -3.09 -0.68
C ALA A 24 -14.66 -4.13 -1.82
N ALA A 25 -15.81 -4.18 -2.48
CA ALA A 25 -16.08 -5.07 -3.61
C ALA A 25 -15.37 -4.66 -4.92
N SER A 26 -14.93 -3.40 -5.01
CA SER A 26 -14.22 -2.86 -6.18
C SER A 26 -12.70 -3.03 -6.07
N VAL A 27 -12.14 -3.25 -4.88
CA VAL A 27 -10.69 -3.42 -4.69
C VAL A 27 -10.18 -4.67 -5.43
N VAL A 28 -9.28 -4.44 -6.38
CA VAL A 28 -8.53 -5.47 -7.11
C VAL A 28 -7.05 -5.35 -6.75
N MET A 29 -6.51 -6.35 -6.06
CA MET A 29 -5.07 -6.42 -5.80
C MET A 29 -4.31 -6.80 -7.06
N LEU A 30 -3.07 -6.32 -7.19
CA LEU A 30 -2.15 -6.64 -8.29
C LEU A 30 -0.90 -7.35 -7.75
N PRO A 31 -0.96 -8.66 -7.43
CA PRO A 31 0.13 -9.35 -6.74
C PRO A 31 1.48 -9.29 -7.47
N ASP A 32 1.48 -9.24 -8.79
CA ASP A 32 2.71 -9.21 -9.60
C ASP A 32 3.49 -7.89 -9.48
N THR A 33 2.85 -6.86 -8.94
CA THR A 33 3.51 -5.58 -8.60
C THR A 33 4.16 -5.59 -7.23
N ALA A 34 4.08 -6.71 -6.48
CA ALA A 34 4.64 -6.80 -5.15
C ALA A 34 6.17 -6.73 -5.20
N ILE A 35 6.74 -5.74 -4.51
CA ILE A 35 8.18 -5.54 -4.38
C ILE A 35 8.53 -5.65 -2.89
N GLU A 36 9.53 -6.47 -2.59
CA GLU A 36 10.08 -6.62 -1.24
C GLU A 36 11.14 -5.54 -0.99
N PHE A 37 11.03 -4.87 0.15
CA PHE A 37 12.02 -3.92 0.68
C PHE A 37 12.40 -4.34 2.09
N THR A 38 13.51 -3.82 2.62
CA THR A 38 13.96 -4.10 3.99
C THR A 38 12.88 -3.80 5.06
N TYR A 39 12.09 -2.75 4.88
CA TYR A 39 11.01 -2.39 5.81
C TYR A 39 9.77 -3.30 5.67
N GLY A 40 9.48 -3.79 4.47
CA GLY A 40 8.24 -4.50 4.17
C GLY A 40 7.97 -4.65 2.68
N TRP A 41 6.76 -5.06 2.34
CA TRP A 41 6.30 -5.14 0.96
C TRP A 41 5.61 -3.86 0.51
N SER A 42 5.79 -3.48 -0.75
CA SER A 42 4.84 -2.61 -1.44
C SER A 42 3.99 -3.45 -2.39
N VAL A 43 2.68 -3.24 -2.41
CA VAL A 43 1.74 -3.95 -3.30
C VAL A 43 0.80 -2.93 -3.94
N CYS A 44 0.65 -2.97 -5.26
CA CYS A 44 -0.32 -2.12 -5.94
C CYS A 44 -1.71 -2.74 -5.96
N PHE A 45 -2.70 -1.87 -6.11
CA PHE A 45 -4.09 -2.22 -6.33
C PHE A 45 -4.72 -1.26 -7.32
N ASP A 46 -5.90 -1.62 -7.81
CA ASP A 46 -6.74 -0.73 -8.58
C ASP A 46 -8.21 -0.98 -8.22
N PHE A 47 -9.10 -0.15 -8.75
CA PHE A 47 -10.54 -0.32 -8.65
C PHE A 47 -11.08 -0.98 -9.91
N LYS A 48 -11.97 -1.96 -9.73
CA LYS A 48 -12.62 -2.69 -10.83
C LYS A 48 -13.18 -1.75 -11.88
N GLU A 49 -13.84 -0.67 -11.46
CA GLU A 49 -14.43 0.27 -12.41
C GLU A 49 -13.39 1.01 -13.25
N HIS A 50 -12.21 1.32 -12.70
CA HIS A 50 -11.13 1.95 -13.46
C HIS A 50 -10.54 0.98 -14.49
N ILE A 51 -10.31 -0.28 -14.10
CA ILE A 51 -9.80 -1.32 -15.00
C ILE A 51 -10.76 -1.53 -16.17
N GLU A 52 -12.07 -1.57 -15.90
CA GLU A 52 -13.09 -1.86 -16.91
C GLU A 52 -13.33 -0.69 -17.87
N THR A 53 -13.23 0.56 -17.39
CA THR A 53 -13.59 1.74 -18.21
C THR A 53 -12.41 2.56 -18.69
N GLY A 54 -11.22 2.40 -18.10
CA GLY A 54 -10.05 3.27 -18.34
C GLY A 54 -10.26 4.72 -17.88
N ASP A 55 -11.30 4.99 -17.09
CA ASP A 55 -11.63 6.34 -16.63
C ASP A 55 -10.75 6.73 -15.43
N LEU A 56 -9.81 7.66 -15.67
CA LEU A 56 -8.87 8.13 -14.65
C LEU A 56 -9.56 8.72 -13.41
N ALA A 57 -10.80 9.22 -13.53
CA ALA A 57 -11.55 9.71 -12.37
C ALA A 57 -11.96 8.59 -11.40
N ARG A 58 -11.91 7.33 -11.85
CA ARG A 58 -12.24 6.13 -11.05
C ARG A 58 -11.02 5.46 -10.44
N ALA A 59 -9.82 5.87 -10.86
CA ALA A 59 -8.56 5.34 -10.37
C ALA A 59 -8.36 5.67 -8.88
N PRO A 60 -7.62 4.84 -8.12
CA PRO A 60 -7.21 5.22 -6.78
C PRO A 60 -6.27 6.42 -6.82
N PHE A 61 -6.43 7.35 -5.88
CA PHE A 61 -5.54 8.50 -5.75
C PHE A 61 -4.09 8.07 -5.45
N SER A 62 -3.92 7.03 -4.64
CA SER A 62 -2.65 6.35 -4.41
C SER A 62 -2.87 4.85 -4.63
N ALA A 63 -2.22 4.29 -5.65
CA ALA A 63 -2.41 2.91 -6.08
C ALA A 63 -1.47 1.91 -5.39
N VAL A 64 -1.00 2.22 -4.17
CA VAL A 64 0.00 1.41 -3.47
C VAL A 64 -0.30 1.30 -1.98
N VAL A 65 -0.04 0.12 -1.43
CA VAL A 65 -0.12 -0.20 0.00
C VAL A 65 1.22 -0.75 0.45
N VAL A 66 1.65 -0.32 1.64
CA VAL A 66 2.84 -0.84 2.32
C VAL A 66 2.41 -1.83 3.39
N VAL A 67 3.11 -2.96 3.47
CA VAL A 67 2.91 -4.01 4.49
C VAL A 67 4.24 -4.28 5.20
N PRO A 68 4.43 -3.72 6.41
CA PRO A 68 5.64 -3.91 7.20
C PRO A 68 5.92 -5.37 7.58
N HIS A 69 7.19 -5.76 7.64
CA HIS A 69 7.57 -7.12 8.06
C HIS A 69 7.46 -7.35 9.58
N ASP A 70 7.45 -6.28 10.37
CA ASP A 70 7.47 -6.29 11.83
C ASP A 70 6.08 -6.45 12.47
N GLY A 71 5.03 -6.56 11.65
CA GLY A 71 3.64 -6.69 12.10
C GLY A 71 2.93 -5.36 12.34
N THR A 72 3.59 -4.22 12.09
CA THR A 72 2.92 -2.92 12.02
C THR A 72 1.79 -2.97 10.96
N PRO A 73 0.63 -2.31 11.19
CA PRO A 73 -0.48 -2.35 10.24
C PRO A 73 -0.10 -1.89 8.83
N ALA A 74 -0.70 -2.57 7.84
CA ALA A 74 -0.64 -2.12 6.46
C ALA A 74 -1.25 -0.72 6.33
N HIS A 75 -0.70 0.09 5.43
CA HIS A 75 -1.11 1.48 5.27
C HIS A 75 -0.77 2.01 3.88
N ILE A 76 -1.39 3.14 3.50
CA ILE A 76 -1.04 3.87 2.28
C ILE A 76 0.12 4.82 2.62
N PRO A 77 1.24 4.79 1.87
CA PRO A 77 2.38 5.68 2.13
C PRO A 77 2.06 7.13 1.74
N PRO A 78 2.83 8.12 2.24
CA PRO A 78 2.66 9.52 1.86
C PRO A 78 2.86 9.74 0.35
N THR A 79 1.92 10.42 -0.30
CA THR A 79 1.92 10.59 -1.77
C THR A 79 2.93 11.60 -2.29
N TYR A 80 3.48 12.46 -1.42
CA TYR A 80 4.54 13.41 -1.81
C TYR A 80 5.94 12.76 -1.87
N LEU A 81 6.07 11.50 -1.43
CA LEU A 81 7.30 10.72 -1.52
C LEU A 81 7.13 9.60 -2.55
N SER A 82 8.22 9.25 -3.22
CA SER A 82 8.28 7.96 -3.92
C SER A 82 8.22 6.82 -2.90
N VAL A 83 7.62 5.69 -3.28
CA VAL A 83 7.53 4.50 -2.42
C VAL A 83 8.92 4.04 -1.98
N ALA A 84 9.89 3.95 -2.91
CA ALA A 84 11.25 3.55 -2.57
C ALA A 84 11.88 4.46 -1.49
N ARG A 85 11.76 5.79 -1.66
CA ARG A 85 12.27 6.74 -0.66
C ARG A 85 11.59 6.60 0.69
N TYR A 86 10.28 6.38 0.70
CA TYR A 86 9.53 6.13 1.92
C TYR A 86 10.01 4.86 2.63
N MET A 87 10.15 3.75 1.89
CA MET A 87 10.63 2.48 2.44
C MET A 87 12.04 2.60 3.01
N ASP A 88 12.94 3.33 2.34
CA ASP A 88 14.30 3.58 2.84
C ASP A 88 14.29 4.37 4.16
N MET A 89 13.45 5.41 4.28
CA MET A 89 13.32 6.19 5.51
C MET A 89 12.77 5.35 6.67
N CYS A 90 11.77 4.51 6.40
CA CYS A 90 11.22 3.60 7.42
C CYS A 90 12.26 2.56 7.87
N ALA A 91 13.03 1.99 6.93
CA ALA A 91 14.09 1.04 7.26
C ALA A 91 15.22 1.68 8.09
N ALA A 92 15.52 2.96 7.86
CA ALA A 92 16.50 3.73 8.61
C ALA A 92 16.01 4.20 10.00
N GLY A 93 14.70 4.10 10.28
CA GLY A 93 14.09 4.68 11.48
C GLY A 93 13.91 6.21 11.42
N ASP A 94 14.07 6.80 10.24
CA ASP A 94 13.92 8.24 9.98
C ASP A 94 12.45 8.66 9.79
N TRP A 95 11.52 7.70 9.84
CA TRP A 95 10.08 7.90 9.70
C TRP A 95 9.30 7.46 10.95
N PRO A 96 8.30 8.24 11.42
CA PRO A 96 7.97 9.59 10.95
C PRO A 96 9.08 10.58 11.32
N PRO A 97 9.34 11.61 10.48
CA PRO A 97 10.32 12.63 10.83
C PRO A 97 9.92 13.23 12.18
N GLY A 98 10.80 13.11 13.17
CA GLY A 98 10.51 13.57 14.53
C GLY A 98 9.94 14.99 14.48
N LYS A 99 8.88 15.25 15.27
CA LYS A 99 8.47 16.63 15.54
C LYS A 99 9.72 17.34 16.06
N GLY A 100 10.25 18.29 15.29
CA GLY A 100 11.42 19.05 15.70
C GLY A 100 11.24 19.52 17.14
N HIS A 101 12.26 19.28 17.97
CA HIS A 101 12.37 19.92 19.27
C HIS A 101 12.52 21.43 19.10
#